data_AF-A0A419YGA1-F1
#
_entry.id   AF-A0A419YGA1-F1
#
_cell.length_a   1.000
_cell.length_b   1.000
_cell.length_c   1.000
_cell.angle_alpha   90.00
_cell.angle_beta   90.00
_cell.angle_gamma   90.00
#
_symmetry.space_group_name_H-M   'P 1'
#
loop_
_entity.id
_entity.type
_entity.pdbx_description
1 polymer ?
#
loop_
_entity_poly.entity_id
_entity_poly.type
_entity_poly.pdbx_seq_one_letter_code
_entity_poly.pdbx_strand_id
1 'polypeptide(L)'
;MDSSAQDGRAFETADPVSAPARKERGRADLRRTAERHLSEPAEGITTRHAFSFAGHYDPKNTSFGALLACNEETLAPGAGYDAHRHSETEIVTWVVSGALAHRDDAGHAGVVRPGMVQVQSTGTGVTHTERNLGGAAAPVTFLQMWLQPDEFGAPPTVGLRSVPEGDGLTLLASGRAGDDALRLRRSDAALWLVRAPAWAALPVLPAAPFRYVHVVSGSLGYRTVPGPQGGGRSAAAGDSVRITGDAFADPTAGDTGVELLLWEMHTPVQYG
;
A
#
# COMPACT_ATOMS: atom_id res chain seq x y z
N MET A 1 -24.85 57.89 -53.07
CA MET A 1 -23.43 57.91 -53.48
C MET A 1 -22.66 58.21 -52.21
N ASP A 2 -21.87 57.34 -51.61
CA ASP A 2 -21.26 56.09 -52.03
C ASP A 2 -21.02 55.26 -50.76
N SER A 3 -21.21 53.94 -50.82
CA SER A 3 -21.03 53.03 -49.69
C SER A 3 -19.71 52.30 -49.88
N SER A 4 -18.72 52.56 -49.04
CA SER A 4 -17.50 51.75 -48.98
C SER A 4 -17.41 51.07 -47.63
N ALA A 5 -17.82 49.81 -47.61
CA ALA A 5 -17.62 48.88 -46.51
C ALA A 5 -16.11 48.62 -46.31
N GLN A 6 -15.63 48.70 -45.07
CA GLN A 6 -14.30 48.24 -44.70
C GLN A 6 -14.38 46.77 -44.28
N ASP A 7 -13.65 45.92 -44.98
CA ASP A 7 -13.47 44.50 -44.72
C ASP A 7 -12.86 44.27 -43.32
N GLY A 8 -13.64 43.64 -42.44
CA GLY A 8 -13.15 43.07 -41.19
C GLY A 8 -12.41 41.77 -41.47
N ARG A 9 -11.08 41.82 -41.58
CA ARG A 9 -10.25 40.61 -41.49
C ARG A 9 -10.13 40.21 -40.02
N ALA A 10 -10.75 39.09 -39.66
CA ALA A 10 -10.53 38.43 -38.38
C ALA A 10 -9.06 38.00 -38.28
N PHE A 11 -8.41 38.34 -37.16
CA PHE A 11 -7.13 37.77 -36.80
C PHE A 11 -7.36 36.32 -36.38
N GLU A 12 -6.95 35.39 -37.24
CA GLU A 12 -6.90 33.97 -36.94
C GLU A 12 -5.77 33.74 -35.92
N THR A 13 -6.13 33.62 -34.64
CA THR A 13 -5.19 33.21 -33.61
C THR A 13 -4.95 31.71 -33.78
N ALA A 14 -3.77 31.35 -34.28
CA ALA A 14 -3.33 29.96 -34.30
C ALA A 14 -3.38 29.38 -32.87
N ASP A 15 -4.01 28.22 -32.73
CA ASP A 15 -4.04 27.47 -31.47
C ASP A 15 -2.59 27.23 -30.99
N PRO A 16 -2.29 27.48 -29.70
CA PRO A 16 -0.97 27.17 -29.17
C PRO A 16 -0.76 25.66 -29.23
N VAL A 17 0.20 25.24 -30.05
CA VAL A 17 0.69 23.86 -30.09
C VAL A 17 1.13 23.50 -28.67
N SER A 18 0.40 22.59 -28.02
CA SER A 18 0.74 22.15 -26.67
C SER A 18 2.15 21.55 -26.69
N ALA A 19 3.07 22.15 -25.93
CA ALA A 19 4.36 21.53 -25.68
C ALA A 19 4.13 20.13 -25.10
N PRO A 20 4.88 19.09 -25.55
CA PRO A 20 4.73 17.75 -25.00
C PRO A 20 4.96 17.80 -23.49
N ALA A 21 4.02 17.23 -22.73
CA ALA A 21 4.14 17.13 -21.28
C ALA A 21 5.49 16.52 -20.92
N ARG A 22 6.27 17.22 -20.11
CA ARG A 22 7.57 16.76 -19.64
C ARG A 22 7.35 15.42 -18.93
N LYS A 23 7.86 14.32 -19.51
CA LYS A 23 7.82 12.98 -18.89
C LYS A 23 8.40 13.12 -17.48
N GLU A 24 7.56 12.97 -16.46
CA GLU A 24 8.05 12.95 -15.08
C GLU A 24 9.08 11.81 -14.98
N ARG A 25 10.27 12.12 -14.44
CA ARG A 25 11.30 11.09 -14.25
C ARG A 25 10.82 10.15 -13.16
N GLY A 26 10.85 8.85 -13.43
CA GLY A 26 10.58 7.85 -12.41
C GLY A 26 11.51 7.99 -11.22
N ARG A 27 11.00 7.71 -10.02
CA ARG A 27 11.76 7.75 -8.77
C ARG A 27 11.49 6.49 -7.96
N ALA A 28 12.55 5.89 -7.43
CA ALA A 28 12.47 4.83 -6.42
C ALA A 28 13.08 5.36 -5.11
N ASP A 29 12.22 5.60 -4.12
CA ASP A 29 12.57 6.19 -2.83
C ASP A 29 12.59 5.11 -1.75
N LEU A 30 13.80 4.73 -1.35
CA LEU A 30 14.01 3.76 -0.29
C LEU A 30 13.76 4.42 1.07
N ARG A 31 12.88 3.82 1.86
CA ARG A 31 12.56 4.21 3.23
C ARG A 31 13.02 3.10 4.16
N ARG A 32 14.03 3.37 4.97
CA ARG A 32 14.60 2.39 5.90
C ARG A 32 13.67 2.14 7.08
N THR A 33 13.58 0.91 7.55
CA THR A 33 12.77 0.58 8.73
C THR A 33 13.16 1.40 9.96
N ALA A 34 14.47 1.62 10.16
CA ALA A 34 15.01 2.39 11.27
C ALA A 34 14.71 3.90 11.20
N GLU A 35 14.30 4.41 10.04
CA GLU A 35 13.94 5.82 9.83
C GLU A 35 12.42 6.06 10.00
N ARG A 36 11.63 5.00 10.14
CA ARG A 36 10.19 5.11 10.39
C ARG A 36 9.96 5.62 11.80
N HIS A 37 8.93 6.46 11.95
CA HIS A 37 8.54 6.93 13.26
C HIS A 37 8.11 5.74 14.13
N LEU A 38 8.69 5.62 15.32
CA LEU A 38 8.39 4.58 16.29
C LEU A 38 7.48 5.17 17.38
N SER A 39 6.41 4.47 17.72
CA SER A 39 5.53 4.82 18.83
C SER A 39 5.19 3.59 19.69
N GLU A 40 4.80 3.85 20.94
CA GLU A 40 4.33 2.86 21.91
C GLU A 40 2.96 3.34 22.45
N PRO A 41 1.86 3.12 21.71
CA PRO A 41 0.57 3.74 22.03
C PRO A 41 -0.08 3.19 23.31
N ALA A 42 0.30 1.98 23.73
CA ALA A 42 -0.11 1.35 24.97
C ALA A 42 0.92 0.30 25.40
N GLU A 43 0.78 -0.22 26.63
CA GLU A 43 1.64 -1.28 27.14
C GLU A 43 1.62 -2.51 26.22
N GLY A 44 2.82 -2.99 25.85
CA GLY A 44 2.97 -4.15 24.99
C GLY A 44 2.63 -3.91 23.51
N ILE A 45 2.44 -2.66 23.09
CA ILE A 45 2.22 -2.29 21.69
C ILE A 45 3.37 -1.44 21.20
N THR A 46 3.98 -1.86 20.10
CA THR A 46 4.98 -1.06 19.39
C THR A 46 4.55 -0.91 17.94
N THR A 47 4.56 0.31 17.43
CA THR A 47 4.19 0.60 16.05
C THR A 47 5.30 1.39 15.35
N ARG A 48 5.73 0.91 14.18
CA ARG A 48 6.51 1.70 13.24
C ARG A 48 5.57 2.27 12.18
N HIS A 49 5.64 3.56 11.89
CA HIS A 49 4.76 4.23 10.94
C HIS A 49 5.53 4.60 9.65
N ALA A 50 5.00 4.19 8.49
CA ALA A 50 5.55 4.64 7.20
C ALA A 50 5.11 6.08 6.85
N PHE A 51 3.97 6.53 7.37
CA PHE A 51 3.35 7.83 7.10
C PHE A 51 3.00 8.55 8.40
N SER A 52 2.54 9.79 8.29
CA SER A 52 1.88 10.51 9.39
C SER A 52 0.70 9.72 9.89
N PHE A 53 0.65 9.45 11.19
CA PHE A 53 -0.37 8.61 11.79
C PHE A 53 -0.49 8.92 13.28
N ALA A 54 -1.73 8.85 13.80
CA ALA A 54 -2.05 9.18 15.18
C ALA A 54 -1.44 10.53 15.62
N GLY A 55 -0.67 10.55 16.72
CA GLY A 55 -0.03 11.77 17.25
C GLY A 55 1.19 12.26 16.46
N HIS A 56 1.64 11.53 15.44
CA HIS A 56 2.79 11.91 14.63
C HIS A 56 2.38 12.54 13.30
N TYR A 57 2.91 13.74 13.03
CA TYR A 57 2.62 14.48 11.82
C TYR A 57 3.90 14.96 11.13
N ASP A 58 4.07 14.55 9.88
CA ASP A 58 5.00 15.11 8.90
C ASP A 58 4.19 15.53 7.66
N PRO A 59 4.04 16.84 7.39
CA PRO A 59 3.22 17.34 6.28
C PRO A 59 3.71 16.86 4.91
N LYS A 60 4.96 16.39 4.78
CA LYS A 60 5.51 15.86 3.53
C LYS A 60 5.33 14.34 3.38
N ASN A 61 4.77 13.69 4.39
CA ASN A 61 4.67 12.23 4.47
C ASN A 61 3.29 11.79 4.97
N THR A 62 2.21 12.37 4.43
CA THR A 62 0.83 12.05 4.82
C THR A 62 0.23 10.87 4.05
N SER A 63 0.71 10.60 2.85
CA SER A 63 0.25 9.49 1.99
C SER A 63 1.25 9.19 0.86
N PHE A 64 1.02 8.10 0.13
CA PHE A 64 1.69 7.83 -1.15
C PHE A 64 0.77 7.04 -2.08
N GLY A 65 0.48 7.56 -3.28
CA GLY A 65 -0.62 7.03 -4.07
C GLY A 65 -1.93 7.14 -3.29
N ALA A 66 -2.74 6.08 -3.27
CA ALA A 66 -3.95 5.98 -2.46
C ALA A 66 -3.70 5.50 -1.01
N LEU A 67 -2.45 5.14 -0.67
CA LEU A 67 -2.09 4.58 0.63
C LEU A 67 -1.94 5.70 1.68
N LEU A 68 -2.76 5.62 2.72
CA LEU A 68 -2.81 6.55 3.86
C LEU A 68 -1.93 6.09 5.02
N ALA A 69 -1.84 4.78 5.24
CA ALA A 69 -1.04 4.19 6.30
C ALA A 69 -0.39 2.88 5.84
N CYS A 70 0.77 2.58 6.42
CA CYS A 70 1.40 1.27 6.39
C CYS A 70 2.18 1.15 7.70
N ASN A 71 1.50 0.61 8.70
CA ASN A 71 2.04 0.43 10.04
C ASN A 71 2.54 -1.01 10.17
N GLU A 72 3.69 -1.17 10.82
CA GLU A 72 4.16 -2.48 11.27
C GLU A 72 4.02 -2.48 12.78
N GLU A 73 3.26 -3.43 13.27
CA GLU A 73 2.76 -3.44 14.63
C GLU A 73 3.18 -4.74 15.29
N THR A 74 3.71 -4.62 16.51
CA THR A 74 4.05 -5.75 17.35
C THR A 74 3.25 -5.67 18.64
N LEU A 75 2.45 -6.71 18.90
CA LEU A 75 1.65 -6.82 20.13
C LEU A 75 2.21 -7.96 20.98
N ALA A 76 2.62 -7.64 22.20
CA ALA A 76 3.02 -8.60 23.21
C ALA A 76 1.86 -9.57 23.56
N PRO A 77 2.15 -10.71 24.21
CA PRO A 77 1.10 -11.58 24.75
C PRO A 77 0.06 -10.81 25.57
N GLY A 78 -1.22 -10.98 25.24
CA GLY A 78 -2.35 -10.30 25.90
C GLY A 78 -2.61 -8.85 25.45
N ALA A 79 -1.65 -8.22 24.75
CA ALA A 79 -1.79 -6.87 24.23
C ALA A 79 -2.72 -6.81 23.00
N GLY A 80 -3.25 -5.63 22.74
CA GLY A 80 -4.14 -5.37 21.63
C GLY A 80 -4.86 -4.04 21.76
N TYR A 81 -5.55 -3.67 20.70
CA TYR A 81 -6.39 -2.50 20.63
C TYR A 81 -7.79 -2.83 21.15
N ASP A 82 -8.23 -2.04 22.12
CA ASP A 82 -9.60 -2.06 22.60
C ASP A 82 -10.56 -1.55 21.50
N ALA A 83 -11.86 -1.60 21.79
CA ALA A 83 -12.90 -1.27 20.83
C ALA A 83 -12.73 0.17 20.31
N HIS A 84 -12.49 0.30 19.01
CA HIS A 84 -12.31 1.59 18.35
C HIS A 84 -13.03 1.58 17.00
N ARG A 85 -13.40 2.78 16.52
CA ARG A 85 -14.25 2.94 15.34
C ARG A 85 -13.46 3.51 14.17
N HIS A 86 -13.67 2.92 13.00
CA HIS A 86 -13.24 3.45 11.71
C HIS A 86 -14.44 3.69 10.80
N SER A 87 -14.27 4.55 9.81
CA SER A 87 -15.26 4.81 8.76
C SER A 87 -14.57 5.29 7.51
N GLU A 88 -15.12 4.95 6.35
CA GLU A 88 -14.67 5.39 5.03
C GLU A 88 -13.18 5.15 4.78
N THR A 89 -12.70 3.98 5.23
CA THR A 89 -11.32 3.49 5.08
C THR A 89 -11.32 2.01 4.71
N GLU A 90 -10.46 1.63 3.75
CA GLU A 90 -10.14 0.23 3.47
C GLU A 90 -8.92 -0.18 4.31
N ILE A 91 -9.11 -1.11 5.25
CA ILE A 91 -8.04 -1.62 6.11
C ILE A 91 -7.63 -3.00 5.62
N VAL A 92 -6.34 -3.17 5.33
CA VAL A 92 -5.77 -4.46 4.90
C VAL A 92 -4.70 -4.90 5.89
N THR A 93 -4.85 -6.13 6.37
CA THR A 93 -3.97 -6.71 7.39
C THR A 93 -3.23 -7.92 6.84
N TRP A 94 -1.91 -7.93 7.02
CA TRP A 94 -1.01 -9.05 6.70
C TRP A 94 -0.19 -9.43 7.92
N VAL A 95 -0.35 -10.65 8.44
CA VAL A 95 0.41 -11.10 9.62
C VAL A 95 1.76 -11.63 9.18
N VAL A 96 2.84 -11.07 9.74
CA VAL A 96 4.22 -11.48 9.51
C VAL A 96 4.58 -12.68 10.38
N SER A 97 4.19 -12.64 11.67
CA SER A 97 4.41 -13.73 12.63
C SER A 97 3.37 -13.69 13.74
N GLY A 98 3.14 -14.83 14.41
CA GLY A 98 2.14 -14.96 15.47
C GLY A 98 0.71 -15.11 14.93
N ALA A 99 -0.29 -14.58 15.65
CA ALA A 99 -1.68 -14.62 15.22
C ALA A 99 -2.46 -13.43 15.79
N LEU A 100 -3.22 -12.75 14.93
CA LEU A 100 -4.04 -11.59 15.29
C LEU A 100 -5.51 -11.99 15.34
N ALA A 101 -6.14 -11.86 16.50
CA ALA A 101 -7.57 -12.02 16.67
C ALA A 101 -8.28 -10.71 16.35
N HIS A 102 -9.31 -10.79 15.51
CA HIS A 102 -10.16 -9.67 15.13
C HIS A 102 -11.62 -9.97 15.53
N ARG A 103 -12.35 -8.94 15.97
CA ARG A 103 -13.79 -8.99 16.21
C ARG A 103 -14.39 -7.60 15.96
N ASP A 104 -15.56 -7.56 15.32
CA ASP A 104 -16.33 -6.33 15.11
C ASP A 104 -17.72 -6.34 15.76
N ASP A 105 -18.39 -5.19 15.74
CA ASP A 105 -19.74 -4.96 16.26
C ASP A 105 -20.87 -5.45 15.32
N ALA A 106 -20.53 -5.84 14.09
CA ALA A 106 -21.41 -6.57 13.17
C ALA A 106 -21.44 -8.09 13.45
N GLY A 107 -20.65 -8.55 14.42
CA GLY A 107 -20.61 -9.94 14.86
C GLY A 107 -19.60 -10.81 14.09
N HIS A 108 -18.81 -10.23 13.18
CA HIS A 108 -17.72 -10.94 12.55
C HIS A 108 -16.57 -11.12 13.53
N ALA A 109 -15.92 -12.28 13.45
CA ALA A 109 -14.72 -12.57 14.21
C ALA A 109 -13.83 -13.53 13.42
N GLY A 110 -12.52 -13.39 13.57
CA GLY A 110 -11.55 -14.21 12.85
C GLY A 110 -10.17 -14.14 13.48
N VAL A 111 -9.30 -15.04 13.05
CA VAL A 111 -7.88 -15.03 13.46
C VAL A 111 -7.03 -15.03 12.20
N VAL A 112 -6.31 -13.94 11.99
CA VAL A 112 -5.37 -13.76 10.88
C VAL A 112 -4.02 -14.36 11.29
N ARG A 113 -3.45 -15.18 10.42
CA ARG A 113 -2.16 -15.86 10.63
C ARG A 113 -1.22 -15.58 9.45
N PRO A 114 0.09 -15.88 9.58
CA PRO A 114 1.00 -15.84 8.45
C PRO A 114 0.45 -16.60 7.25
N GLY A 115 0.57 -16.00 6.06
CA GLY A 115 -0.03 -16.52 4.84
C GLY A 115 -1.54 -16.25 4.71
N MET A 116 -2.13 -15.42 5.55
CA MET A 116 -3.51 -14.93 5.39
C MET A 116 -3.54 -13.42 5.18
N VAL A 117 -4.44 -12.98 4.30
CA VAL A 117 -4.78 -11.57 4.12
C VAL A 117 -6.20 -11.32 4.61
N GLN A 118 -6.37 -10.24 5.37
CA GLN A 118 -7.69 -9.73 5.74
C GLN A 118 -7.90 -8.37 5.07
N VAL A 119 -9.12 -8.13 4.58
CA VAL A 119 -9.59 -6.82 4.13
C VAL A 119 -10.84 -6.48 4.92
N GLN A 120 -10.85 -5.31 5.55
CA GLN A 120 -12.02 -4.73 6.20
C GLN A 120 -12.34 -3.39 5.55
N SER A 121 -13.41 -3.37 4.77
CA SER A 121 -13.98 -2.15 4.24
C SER A 121 -14.90 -1.54 5.30
N THR A 122 -14.50 -0.43 5.89
CA THR A 122 -15.18 0.11 7.07
C THR A 122 -16.48 0.84 6.74
N GLY A 123 -16.59 1.41 5.53
CA GLY A 123 -17.82 2.01 5.00
C GLY A 123 -18.42 3.06 5.93
N THR A 124 -19.75 3.04 6.10
CA THR A 124 -20.49 3.91 7.05
C THR A 124 -20.00 3.81 8.50
N GLY A 125 -19.21 2.77 8.79
CA GLY A 125 -18.34 2.65 9.94
C GLY A 125 -18.63 1.44 10.79
N VAL A 126 -17.58 0.95 11.44
CA VAL A 126 -17.54 -0.31 12.19
C VAL A 126 -16.68 -0.12 13.42
N THR A 127 -17.12 -0.67 14.55
CA THR A 127 -16.32 -0.72 15.79
C THR A 127 -15.68 -2.09 15.88
N HIS A 128 -14.38 -2.15 16.12
CA HIS A 128 -13.66 -3.43 16.17
C HIS A 128 -12.54 -3.44 17.20
N THR A 129 -12.09 -4.66 17.52
CA THR A 129 -10.97 -4.95 18.40
C THR A 129 -9.97 -5.82 17.65
N GLU A 130 -8.69 -5.60 17.92
CA GLU A 130 -7.60 -6.39 17.36
C GLU A 130 -6.62 -6.74 18.47
N ARG A 131 -6.41 -8.03 18.74
CA ARG A 131 -5.57 -8.46 19.86
C ARG A 131 -4.63 -9.58 19.44
N ASN A 132 -3.49 -9.67 20.11
CA ASN A 132 -2.72 -10.90 20.09
C ASN A 132 -3.63 -12.06 20.55
N LEU A 133 -3.61 -13.16 19.81
CA LEU A 133 -4.50 -14.30 20.06
C LEU A 133 -4.42 -14.75 21.53
N GLY A 134 -5.59 -14.92 22.15
CA GLY A 134 -5.68 -15.33 23.56
C GLY A 134 -4.91 -16.63 23.84
N GLY A 135 -4.09 -16.61 24.89
CA GLY A 135 -3.25 -17.75 25.29
C GLY A 135 -1.94 -17.90 24.50
N ALA A 136 -1.64 -17.02 23.53
CA ALA A 136 -0.36 -17.02 22.85
C ALA A 136 0.80 -16.65 23.79
N ALA A 137 1.90 -17.40 23.72
CA ALA A 137 3.12 -17.12 24.48
C ALA A 137 4.08 -16.15 23.76
N ALA A 138 3.92 -15.98 22.45
CA ALA A 138 4.75 -15.13 21.60
C ALA A 138 3.99 -13.87 21.16
N PRO A 139 4.71 -12.79 20.83
CA PRO A 139 4.09 -11.62 20.20
C PRO A 139 3.53 -11.95 18.81
N VAL A 140 2.58 -11.13 18.34
CA VAL A 140 2.17 -11.06 16.93
C VAL A 140 2.81 -9.84 16.30
N THR A 141 3.38 -10.01 15.10
CA THR A 141 3.83 -8.90 14.25
C THR A 141 3.02 -8.89 12.96
N PHE A 142 2.47 -7.75 12.58
CA PHE A 142 1.64 -7.62 11.38
C PHE A 142 1.80 -6.25 10.73
N LEU A 143 1.41 -6.17 9.46
CA LEU A 143 1.28 -4.94 8.72
C LEU A 143 -0.19 -4.56 8.64
N GLN A 144 -0.53 -3.32 9.01
CA GLN A 144 -1.83 -2.73 8.81
C GLN A 144 -1.72 -1.57 7.81
N MET A 145 -2.40 -1.70 6.68
CA MET A 145 -2.32 -0.79 5.54
C MET A 145 -3.69 -0.18 5.30
N TRP A 146 -3.76 1.15 5.15
CA TRP A 146 -5.02 1.87 4.99
C TRP A 146 -5.06 2.57 3.64
N LEU A 147 -6.18 2.43 2.93
CA LEU A 147 -6.42 3.14 1.67
C LEU A 147 -7.66 4.02 1.79
N GLN A 148 -7.60 5.14 1.08
CA GLN A 148 -8.79 5.94 0.84
C GLN A 148 -9.70 5.18 -0.15
N PRO A 149 -10.98 4.93 0.17
CA PRO A 149 -11.91 4.38 -0.80
C PRO A 149 -12.28 5.41 -1.87
N ASP A 150 -12.83 4.95 -2.98
CA ASP A 150 -13.52 5.76 -3.99
C ASP A 150 -15.04 5.47 -4.05
N GLU A 151 -15.52 4.51 -3.27
CA GLU A 151 -16.93 4.22 -3.03
C GLU A 151 -17.26 4.47 -1.54
N PHE A 152 -17.99 5.55 -1.27
CA PHE A 152 -18.36 6.00 0.08
C PHE A 152 -19.79 5.63 0.45
N GLY A 153 -20.08 5.53 1.75
CA GLY A 153 -21.45 5.38 2.26
C GLY A 153 -22.05 3.97 2.10
N ALA A 154 -21.25 2.99 1.70
CA ALA A 154 -21.66 1.59 1.66
C ALA A 154 -21.50 0.91 3.04
N PRO A 155 -22.28 -0.13 3.38
CA PRO A 155 -22.17 -0.84 4.67
C PRO A 155 -20.78 -1.45 4.91
N PRO A 156 -20.35 -1.72 6.15
CA PRO A 156 -19.07 -2.38 6.41
C PRO A 156 -19.04 -3.81 5.85
N THR A 157 -17.87 -4.26 5.39
CA THR A 157 -17.62 -5.66 4.97
C THR A 157 -16.25 -6.13 5.44
N VAL A 158 -16.12 -7.42 5.75
CA VAL A 158 -14.84 -8.05 6.09
C VAL A 158 -14.65 -9.34 5.32
N GLY A 159 -13.43 -9.56 4.83
CA GLY A 159 -13.01 -10.77 4.14
C GLY A 159 -11.67 -11.26 4.67
N LEU A 160 -11.51 -12.59 4.74
CA LEU A 160 -10.29 -13.26 5.16
C LEU A 160 -10.00 -14.38 4.16
N ARG A 161 -8.78 -14.42 3.63
CA ARG A 161 -8.35 -15.43 2.66
C ARG A 161 -6.98 -15.99 3.02
N SER A 162 -6.85 -17.32 2.97
CA SER A 162 -5.54 -17.98 2.97
C SER A 162 -4.90 -17.85 1.59
N VAL A 163 -3.63 -17.48 1.57
CA VAL A 163 -2.84 -17.35 0.36
C VAL A 163 -2.10 -18.67 0.12
N PRO A 164 -2.17 -19.23 -1.10
CA PRO A 164 -1.38 -20.41 -1.43
C PRO A 164 0.12 -20.21 -1.17
N GLU A 165 0.78 -21.29 -0.79
CA GLU A 165 2.24 -21.33 -0.78
C GLU A 165 2.77 -21.33 -2.23
N GLY A 166 4.00 -20.84 -2.40
CA GLY A 166 4.68 -20.82 -3.69
C GLY A 166 5.31 -19.47 -4.00
N ASP A 167 6.29 -19.52 -4.89
CA ASP A 167 6.95 -18.36 -5.47
C ASP A 167 6.09 -17.73 -6.58
N GLY A 168 6.36 -16.47 -6.89
CA GLY A 168 5.69 -15.73 -7.95
C GLY A 168 4.91 -14.53 -7.44
N LEU A 169 3.88 -14.16 -8.21
CA LEU A 169 3.05 -12.99 -8.00
C LEU A 169 1.60 -13.44 -7.76
N THR A 170 1.06 -13.12 -6.58
CA THR A 170 -0.31 -13.49 -6.19
C THR A 170 -1.12 -12.25 -5.85
N LEU A 171 -2.29 -12.10 -6.49
CA LEU A 171 -3.21 -11.02 -6.19
C LEU A 171 -3.95 -11.30 -4.88
N LEU A 172 -3.84 -10.40 -3.90
CA LEU A 172 -4.41 -10.57 -2.56
C LEU A 172 -5.75 -9.85 -2.42
N ALA A 173 -5.75 -8.57 -2.79
CA ALA A 173 -6.91 -7.69 -2.71
C ALA A 173 -6.93 -6.76 -3.93
N SER A 174 -8.12 -6.43 -4.42
CA SER A 174 -8.28 -5.57 -5.61
C SER A 174 -9.62 -4.85 -5.58
N GLY A 175 -9.63 -3.60 -6.04
CA GLY A 175 -10.88 -2.91 -6.35
C GLY A 175 -11.31 -3.06 -7.80
N ARG A 176 -10.48 -3.66 -8.66
CA ARG A 176 -10.79 -3.83 -10.10
C ARG A 176 -11.91 -4.85 -10.29
N ALA A 177 -12.78 -4.57 -11.25
CA ALA A 177 -13.86 -5.49 -11.61
C ALA A 177 -13.31 -6.77 -12.25
N GLY A 178 -13.79 -7.93 -11.80
CA GLY A 178 -13.46 -9.24 -12.38
C GLY A 178 -12.21 -9.92 -11.80
N ASP A 179 -11.46 -9.26 -10.93
CA ASP A 179 -10.32 -9.86 -10.23
C ASP A 179 -10.78 -10.90 -9.20
N ASP A 180 -10.15 -12.08 -9.18
CA ASP A 180 -10.33 -13.10 -8.14
C ASP A 180 -9.48 -12.77 -6.90
N ALA A 181 -9.93 -11.77 -6.13
CA ALA A 181 -9.25 -11.26 -4.94
C ALA A 181 -10.24 -10.79 -3.87
N LEU A 182 -9.74 -10.52 -2.65
CA LEU A 182 -10.57 -9.81 -1.67
C LEU A 182 -10.91 -8.42 -2.20
N ARG A 183 -12.18 -8.04 -2.09
CA ARG A 183 -12.66 -6.79 -2.67
C ARG A 183 -12.16 -5.58 -1.87
N LEU A 184 -11.63 -4.59 -2.58
CA LEU A 184 -11.43 -3.22 -2.09
C LEU A 184 -12.48 -2.28 -2.68
N ARG A 185 -12.85 -1.25 -1.93
CA ARG A 185 -13.59 -0.08 -2.42
C ARG A 185 -12.65 1.01 -2.91
N ARG A 186 -11.60 0.60 -3.62
CA ARG A 186 -10.68 1.49 -4.31
C ARG A 186 -10.42 0.93 -5.70
N SER A 187 -11.25 1.31 -6.66
CA SER A 187 -11.41 0.65 -7.98
C SER A 187 -10.13 0.59 -8.81
N ASP A 188 -9.17 1.45 -8.50
CA ASP A 188 -7.91 1.64 -9.22
C ASP A 188 -6.67 1.24 -8.38
N ALA A 189 -6.87 0.38 -7.37
CA ALA A 189 -5.80 -0.15 -6.54
C ALA A 189 -5.89 -1.67 -6.36
N ALA A 190 -4.72 -2.27 -6.14
CA ALA A 190 -4.57 -3.68 -5.82
C ALA A 190 -3.35 -3.96 -4.95
N LEU A 191 -3.47 -4.97 -4.08
CA LEU A 191 -2.39 -5.52 -3.28
C LEU A 191 -1.94 -6.85 -3.85
N TRP A 192 -0.64 -6.97 -4.06
CA TRP A 192 0.02 -8.17 -4.53
C TRP A 192 1.00 -8.69 -3.48
N LEU A 193 1.08 -10.01 -3.37
CA LEU A 193 2.17 -10.71 -2.71
C LEU A 193 3.19 -11.12 -3.75
N VAL A 194 4.47 -10.86 -3.49
CA VAL A 194 5.57 -11.31 -4.32
C VAL A 194 6.50 -12.17 -3.49
N ARG A 195 6.78 -13.37 -3.98
CA ARG A 195 7.74 -14.30 -3.39
C ARG A 195 8.75 -14.71 -4.45
N ALA A 196 10.02 -14.71 -4.10
CA ALA A 196 11.06 -15.22 -4.98
C ALA A 196 12.16 -15.92 -4.16
N PRO A 197 12.70 -17.03 -4.67
CA PRO A 197 13.75 -17.77 -3.98
C PRO A 197 15.09 -17.03 -4.06
N ALA A 198 16.08 -17.54 -3.34
CA ALA A 198 17.39 -16.91 -3.25
C ALA A 198 17.99 -16.59 -4.62
N TRP A 199 18.47 -15.35 -4.79
CA TRP A 199 19.13 -14.84 -6.01
C TRP A 199 18.28 -14.86 -7.28
N ALA A 200 16.99 -15.14 -7.21
CA ALA A 200 16.10 -15.10 -8.37
C ALA A 200 15.66 -13.67 -8.69
N ALA A 201 15.54 -13.36 -9.98
CA ALA A 201 14.82 -12.18 -10.41
C ALA A 201 13.36 -12.26 -9.94
N LEU A 202 12.79 -11.14 -9.50
CA LEU A 202 11.37 -11.08 -9.18
C LEU A 202 10.54 -11.26 -10.47
N PRO A 203 9.30 -11.75 -10.36
CA PRO A 203 8.38 -11.75 -11.49
C PRO A 203 8.13 -10.32 -12.00
N VAL A 204 7.63 -10.21 -13.23
CA VAL A 204 7.23 -8.91 -13.79
C VAL A 204 6.16 -8.28 -12.90
N LEU A 205 6.53 -7.17 -12.26
CA LEU A 205 5.63 -6.44 -11.37
C LEU A 205 4.62 -5.62 -12.20
N PRO A 206 3.36 -5.49 -11.75
CA PRO A 206 2.36 -4.66 -12.42
C PRO A 206 2.85 -3.22 -12.57
N ALA A 207 2.58 -2.64 -13.74
CA ALA A 207 2.89 -1.24 -14.01
C ALA A 207 1.78 -0.35 -13.45
N ALA A 208 2.18 0.67 -12.68
CA ALA A 208 1.27 1.70 -12.18
C ALA A 208 2.04 3.00 -11.91
N PRO A 209 1.38 4.17 -12.01
CA PRO A 209 1.93 5.47 -11.63
C PRO A 209 2.50 5.50 -10.21
N PHE A 210 1.86 4.81 -9.27
CA PHE A 210 2.30 4.69 -7.88
C PHE A 210 2.41 3.22 -7.50
N ARG A 211 3.61 2.81 -7.10
CA ARG A 211 3.90 1.46 -6.61
C ARG A 211 4.59 1.54 -5.26
N TYR A 212 4.05 0.87 -4.25
CA TYR A 212 4.65 0.82 -2.91
C TYR A 212 5.03 -0.61 -2.58
N VAL A 213 6.33 -0.84 -2.41
CA VAL A 213 6.90 -2.12 -1.99
C VAL A 213 7.18 -2.07 -0.50
N HIS A 214 6.78 -3.11 0.23
CA HIS A 214 7.20 -3.35 1.61
C HIS A 214 7.82 -4.74 1.73
N VAL A 215 9.09 -4.82 2.12
CA VAL A 215 9.79 -6.10 2.27
C VAL A 215 9.37 -6.74 3.59
N VAL A 216 8.64 -7.86 3.53
CA VAL A 216 8.15 -8.57 4.72
C VAL A 216 9.27 -9.42 5.32
N SER A 217 9.99 -10.17 4.49
CA SER A 217 11.10 -11.01 4.91
C SER A 217 12.16 -11.15 3.80
N GLY A 218 13.38 -11.55 4.18
CA GLY A 218 14.52 -11.64 3.28
C GLY A 218 15.03 -10.26 2.85
N SER A 219 15.49 -10.15 1.61
CA SER A 219 15.98 -8.90 1.04
C SER A 219 15.87 -8.87 -0.48
N LEU A 220 15.99 -7.69 -1.09
CA LEU A 220 16.09 -7.54 -2.53
C LEU A 220 17.11 -6.47 -2.92
N GLY A 221 17.75 -6.65 -4.07
CA GLY A 221 18.53 -5.65 -4.78
C GLY A 221 17.78 -5.13 -6.00
N TYR A 222 17.97 -3.87 -6.37
CA TYR A 222 17.38 -3.27 -7.57
C TYR A 222 18.23 -2.09 -8.09
N ARG A 223 17.95 -1.64 -9.31
CA ARG A 223 18.51 -0.42 -9.90
C ARG A 223 17.52 0.74 -9.84
N THR A 224 18.00 1.95 -9.55
CA THR A 224 17.12 3.13 -9.46
C THR A 224 16.41 3.46 -10.77
N VAL A 225 17.06 3.22 -11.91
CA VAL A 225 16.50 3.32 -13.27
C VAL A 225 17.11 2.21 -14.15
N PRO A 226 16.48 1.86 -15.29
CA PRO A 226 17.04 0.86 -16.21
C PRO A 226 18.40 1.28 -16.80
N GLY A 227 19.22 0.29 -17.12
CA GLY A 227 20.48 0.49 -17.84
C GLY A 227 21.65 0.97 -16.97
N PRO A 228 22.78 1.33 -17.60
CA PRO A 228 24.06 1.55 -16.92
C PRO A 228 24.09 2.79 -16.02
N GLN A 229 23.15 3.72 -16.21
CA GLN A 229 23.05 4.96 -15.41
C GLN A 229 22.33 4.74 -14.07
N GLY A 230 21.65 3.61 -13.89
CA GLY A 230 20.96 3.27 -12.64
C GLY A 230 21.93 2.88 -11.54
N GLY A 231 21.82 3.51 -10.38
CA GLY A 231 22.57 3.11 -9.18
C GLY A 231 21.97 1.87 -8.55
N GLY A 232 22.82 0.97 -8.04
CA GLY A 232 22.37 -0.17 -7.25
C GLY A 232 21.85 0.26 -5.87
N ARG A 233 20.76 -0.36 -5.42
CA ARG A 233 20.16 -0.20 -4.08
C ARG A 233 19.73 -1.56 -3.56
N SER A 234 19.58 -1.67 -2.25
CA SER A 234 19.06 -2.87 -1.59
C SER A 234 18.10 -2.50 -0.47
N ALA A 235 17.08 -3.32 -0.29
CA ALA A 235 16.09 -3.25 0.78
C ALA A 235 16.07 -4.58 1.55
N ALA A 236 15.97 -4.52 2.87
CA ALA A 236 15.84 -5.67 3.74
C ALA A 236 14.46 -5.67 4.43
N ALA A 237 14.13 -6.74 5.16
CA ALA A 237 12.89 -6.84 5.93
C ALA A 237 12.57 -5.55 6.74
N GLY A 238 11.33 -5.08 6.62
CA GLY A 238 10.81 -3.84 7.19
C GLY A 238 11.07 -2.57 6.37
N ASP A 239 12.01 -2.60 5.41
CA ASP A 239 12.22 -1.48 4.47
C ASP A 239 11.06 -1.40 3.47
N SER A 240 10.83 -0.19 2.95
CA SER A 240 9.88 0.04 1.86
C SER A 240 10.49 0.85 0.72
N VAL A 241 9.93 0.73 -0.47
CA VAL A 241 10.31 1.52 -1.64
C VAL A 241 9.06 2.15 -2.25
N ARG A 242 9.06 3.48 -2.35
CA ARG A 242 8.02 4.25 -3.05
C ARG A 242 8.46 4.51 -4.47
N ILE A 243 7.70 4.04 -5.43
CA ILE A 243 8.10 3.97 -6.83
C ILE A 243 7.10 4.75 -7.68
N THR A 244 7.60 5.72 -8.46
CA THR A 244 6.87 6.41 -9.52
C THR A 244 7.55 6.21 -10.85
N GLY A 245 6.78 6.32 -11.95
CA GLY A 245 7.31 6.18 -13.31
C GLY A 245 7.97 4.84 -13.58
N ASP A 246 9.11 4.82 -14.27
CA ASP A 246 9.86 3.64 -14.72
C ASP A 246 11.06 3.26 -13.82
N ALA A 247 11.14 3.84 -12.61
CA ALA A 247 12.15 3.47 -11.63
C ALA A 247 11.93 2.05 -11.06
N PHE A 248 12.89 1.57 -10.26
CA PHE A 248 12.91 0.23 -9.67
C PHE A 248 13.07 -0.86 -10.74
N ALA A 249 14.23 -0.86 -11.37
CA ALA A 249 14.59 -1.78 -12.45
C ALA A 249 15.31 -3.01 -11.92
N ASP A 250 15.10 -4.14 -12.61
CA ASP A 250 15.76 -5.42 -12.41
C ASP A 250 15.82 -5.87 -10.92
N PRO A 251 14.67 -5.90 -10.20
CA PRO A 251 14.67 -6.35 -8.83
C PRO A 251 15.01 -7.85 -8.74
N THR A 252 15.93 -8.19 -7.84
CA THR A 252 16.41 -9.55 -7.60
C THR A 252 16.38 -9.84 -6.10
N ALA A 253 15.88 -11.00 -5.72
CA ALA A 253 15.87 -11.47 -4.35
C ALA A 253 17.30 -11.69 -3.81
N GLY A 254 17.47 -11.50 -2.50
CA GLY A 254 18.74 -11.72 -1.81
C GLY A 254 19.07 -13.19 -1.59
N ASP A 255 20.04 -13.44 -0.72
CA ASP A 255 20.59 -14.76 -0.40
C ASP A 255 19.61 -15.73 0.28
N THR A 256 18.58 -15.21 0.93
CA THR A 256 17.54 -15.94 1.65
C THR A 256 16.20 -15.90 0.93
N GLY A 257 16.16 -15.36 -0.29
CA GLY A 257 14.93 -15.06 -1.01
C GLY A 257 14.28 -13.76 -0.52
N VAL A 258 13.04 -13.54 -0.92
CA VAL A 258 12.24 -12.38 -0.49
C VAL A 258 10.75 -12.73 -0.44
N GLU A 259 10.07 -12.24 0.59
CA GLU A 259 8.63 -12.04 0.59
C GLU A 259 8.38 -10.53 0.70
N LEU A 260 7.58 -9.97 -0.20
CA LEU A 260 7.20 -8.56 -0.15
C LEU A 260 5.74 -8.36 -0.52
N LEU A 261 5.18 -7.26 -0.02
CA LEU A 261 3.89 -6.74 -0.42
C LEU A 261 4.09 -5.60 -1.43
N LEU A 262 3.30 -5.60 -2.49
CA LEU A 262 3.31 -4.56 -3.51
C LEU A 262 1.90 -3.98 -3.69
N TRP A 263 1.76 -2.71 -3.35
CA TRP A 263 0.60 -1.92 -3.76
C TRP A 263 0.80 -1.40 -5.19
N GLU A 264 -0.19 -1.68 -6.03
CA GLU A 264 -0.41 -1.09 -7.36
C GLU A 264 -1.52 -0.04 -7.23
N MET A 265 -1.24 1.22 -7.58
CA MET A 265 -2.20 2.33 -7.43
C MET A 265 -2.13 3.28 -8.63
N HIS A 266 -3.28 3.62 -9.20
CA HIS A 266 -3.34 4.43 -10.43
C HIS A 266 -3.63 5.91 -10.18
N THR A 267 -4.23 6.27 -9.06
CA THR A 267 -4.45 7.66 -8.65
C THR A 267 -4.01 7.89 -7.20
N PRO A 268 -3.65 9.13 -6.83
CA PRO A 268 -3.37 9.48 -5.45
C PRO A 268 -4.65 9.57 -4.61
N VAL A 269 -4.50 9.83 -3.31
CA VAL A 269 -5.60 10.31 -2.45
C VAL A 269 -6.26 11.52 -3.11
N GLN A 270 -7.58 11.53 -3.17
CA GLN A 270 -8.37 12.62 -3.71
C GLN A 270 -9.06 13.36 -2.56
N TYR A 271 -8.77 14.64 -2.43
CA TYR A 271 -9.54 15.53 -1.57
C TYR A 271 -10.53 16.26 -2.46
N GLY A 272 -11.82 16.09 -2.18
CA GLY A 272 -12.90 16.84 -2.84
C GLY A 272 -12.83 18.33 -2.55
#